data_AF-A0A367J2P8-F1
#
_entry.id   AF-A0A367J2P8-F1
#
_cell.length_a   1.000
_cell.length_b   1.000
_cell.length_c   1.000
_cell.angle_alpha   90.00
_cell.angle_beta   90.00
_cell.angle_gamma   90.00
#
_symmetry.space_group_name_H-M   'P 1'
#
loop_
_entity.id
_entity.type
_entity.pdbx_description
1 polymer ?
#
loop_
_entity_poly.entity_id
_entity_poly.type
_entity_poly.pdbx_seq_one_letter_code
_entity_poly.pdbx_strand_id
1 'polypeptide(L)'
;ILFMRYVYPKPLDELFMESLRFLDELHPNRPPYAAVLENQKLKINYWTEMKEYIKRTWKKVRLGLLLFLLSFLPIVGHLVFPLAGKTQSVAVGIFFFFLPRWATMKLIRALIGMRSLTRELLEPYFVRMRMSHKEKRRWFSGRKDILFGFSAIAYIMVKTPIFGIIGYGIAQAASAYMLTVVTDPPTKEELENKSSRSPSPSDKKAD
;
A
#
# COMPACT_ATOMS: atom_id res chain seq x y z
N ILE A 1 -7.42 3.97 8.08
CA ILE A 1 -6.20 3.60 7.33
C ILE A 1 -6.09 4.41 6.03
N LEU A 2 -7.08 4.37 5.13
CA LEU A 2 -7.11 5.17 3.88
C LEU A 2 -7.04 6.71 3.99
N PHE A 3 -7.22 7.30 5.17
CA PHE A 3 -7.22 8.76 5.36
C PHE A 3 -5.80 9.34 5.50
N MET A 4 -4.85 8.58 6.06
CA MET A 4 -3.46 9.03 6.25
C MET A 4 -2.75 9.34 4.92
N ARG A 5 -3.13 8.62 3.85
CA ARG A 5 -2.66 8.84 2.48
C ARG A 5 -2.89 10.26 1.96
N TYR A 6 -3.92 10.93 2.46
CA TYR A 6 -4.29 12.27 2.02
C TYR A 6 -3.72 13.37 2.91
N VAL A 7 -3.60 13.10 4.21
CA VAL A 7 -3.25 14.13 5.18
C VAL A 7 -1.74 14.40 5.19
N TYR A 8 -0.87 13.41 4.93
CA TYR A 8 0.58 13.57 5.13
C TYR A 8 1.50 12.93 4.06
N PRO A 9 1.31 13.15 2.75
CA PRO A 9 2.18 12.57 1.73
C PRO A 9 3.63 13.12 1.78
N LYS A 10 3.82 14.39 2.17
CA LYS A 10 5.15 15.03 2.19
C LYS A 10 6.05 14.61 3.37
N PRO A 11 5.63 14.72 4.63
CA PRO A 11 6.52 14.40 5.75
C PRO A 11 6.83 12.90 5.84
N LEU A 12 5.95 12.02 5.35
CA LEU A 12 6.23 10.58 5.26
C LEU A 12 7.28 10.27 4.20
N ASP A 13 7.22 10.96 3.05
CA ASP A 13 8.21 10.84 1.98
C ASP A 13 9.56 11.41 2.42
N GLU A 14 9.57 12.55 3.12
CA GLU A 14 10.78 13.11 3.73
C GLU A 14 11.39 12.16 4.77
N LEU A 15 10.59 11.63 5.70
CA LEU A 15 11.05 10.66 6.71
C LEU A 15 11.63 9.39 6.06
N PHE A 16 10.98 8.91 4.99
CA PHE A 16 11.45 7.77 4.23
C PHE A 16 12.80 8.04 3.55
N MET A 17 12.96 9.21 2.94
CA MET A 17 14.22 9.61 2.32
C MET A 17 15.32 9.83 3.34
N GLU A 18 15.00 10.42 4.49
CA GLU A 18 15.96 10.62 5.57
C GLU A 18 16.43 9.28 6.14
N SER A 19 15.51 8.33 6.29
CA SER A 19 15.85 6.95 6.67
C SER A 19 16.77 6.29 5.64
N LEU A 20 16.55 6.52 4.34
CA LEU A 20 17.45 6.01 3.30
C LEU A 20 18.83 6.67 3.33
N ARG A 21 18.91 7.99 3.56
CA ARG A 21 20.19 8.71 3.70
C ARG A 21 21.01 8.17 4.86
N PHE A 22 20.36 7.96 6.00
CA PHE A 22 20.99 7.35 7.16
C PHE A 22 21.52 5.95 6.86
N LEU A 23 20.78 5.14 6.10
CA LEU A 23 21.22 3.81 5.68
C LEU A 23 22.37 3.83 4.67
N ASP A 24 22.38 4.80 3.76
CA ASP A 24 23.48 5.01 2.81
C ASP A 24 24.77 5.42 3.57
N GLU A 25 24.66 6.26 4.60
CA GLU A 25 25.80 6.63 5.47
C GLU A 25 26.33 5.43 6.28
N LEU A 26 25.43 4.59 6.79
CA LEU A 26 25.80 3.38 7.55
C LEU A 26 26.45 2.30 6.69
N HIS A 27 26.18 2.30 5.38
CA HIS A 27 26.67 1.30 4.42
C HIS A 27 27.37 1.93 3.22
N PRO A 28 28.54 2.55 3.39
CA PRO A 28 29.25 3.28 2.32
C PRO A 28 29.70 2.39 1.14
N ASN A 29 29.74 1.07 1.33
CA ASN A 29 30.12 0.11 0.29
C ASN A 29 28.97 -0.21 -0.69
N ARG A 30 27.76 0.31 -0.48
CA ARG A 30 26.60 0.08 -1.36
C ARG A 30 26.31 1.31 -2.23
N PRO A 31 25.71 1.14 -3.42
CA PRO A 31 25.28 2.29 -4.21
C PRO A 31 24.23 3.10 -3.44
N PRO A 32 24.32 4.45 -3.42
CA PRO A 32 23.45 5.28 -2.59
C PRO A 32 22.02 5.29 -3.13
N TYR A 33 21.06 4.77 -2.34
CA TYR A 33 19.64 4.74 -2.71
C TYR A 33 19.02 6.13 -2.70
N ALA A 34 19.31 6.92 -1.67
CA ALA A 34 18.71 8.24 -1.49
C ALA A 34 19.13 9.19 -2.61
N ALA A 35 20.41 9.21 -2.96
CA ALA A 35 20.95 10.09 -4.01
C ALA A 35 20.33 9.79 -5.39
N VAL A 36 20.03 8.52 -5.67
CA VAL A 36 19.42 8.11 -6.93
C VAL A 36 17.92 8.48 -6.96
N LEU A 37 17.21 8.25 -5.85
CA LEU A 37 15.77 8.53 -5.73
C LEU A 37 15.44 10.02 -5.56
N GLU A 38 16.39 10.85 -5.11
CA GLU A 38 16.24 12.30 -4.94
C GLU A 38 16.19 13.05 -6.29
N ASN A 39 16.84 12.54 -7.32
CA ASN A 39 16.84 13.14 -8.66
C ASN A 39 15.44 13.12 -9.32
N GLN A 40 14.52 12.29 -8.84
CA GLN A 40 13.15 12.22 -9.32
C GLN A 40 12.24 13.14 -8.48
N LYS A 41 11.96 14.35 -8.99
CA LYS A 41 11.02 15.28 -8.32
C LYS A 41 9.63 14.67 -8.21
N LEU A 42 9.10 14.63 -6.99
CA LEU A 42 7.74 14.21 -6.67
C LEU A 42 6.71 15.19 -7.29
N LYS A 43 6.32 14.97 -8.55
CA LYS A 43 5.25 15.77 -9.20
C LYS A 43 3.88 15.20 -8.82
N ILE A 44 3.37 15.60 -7.65
CA ILE A 44 1.99 15.29 -7.24
C ILE A 44 1.11 16.51 -7.44
N ASN A 45 0.15 16.43 -8.36
CA ASN A 45 -0.94 17.40 -8.48
C ASN A 45 -2.02 17.07 -7.43
N TYR A 46 -1.82 17.57 -6.21
CA TYR A 46 -2.62 17.26 -5.01
C TYR A 46 -4.13 17.37 -5.25
N TRP A 47 -4.56 18.45 -5.90
CA TRP A 47 -5.97 18.75 -6.14
C TRP A 47 -6.66 17.82 -7.13
N THR A 48 -5.94 17.37 -8.15
CA THR A 48 -6.50 16.52 -9.21
C THR A 48 -6.70 15.10 -8.69
N GLU A 49 -5.68 14.55 -8.02
CA GLU A 49 -5.76 13.23 -7.36
C GLU A 49 -6.85 13.22 -6.27
N MET A 50 -7.07 14.36 -5.59
CA MET A 50 -8.02 14.45 -4.47
C MET A 50 -9.45 14.40 -4.95
N LYS A 51 -9.76 15.15 -6.00
CA LYS A 51 -11.07 15.11 -6.64
C LYS A 51 -11.37 13.72 -7.20
N GLU A 52 -10.37 13.06 -7.78
CA GLU A 52 -10.56 11.71 -8.33
C GLU A 52 -10.77 10.65 -7.24
N TYR A 53 -10.02 10.75 -6.13
CA TYR A 53 -10.21 9.89 -4.96
C TYR A 53 -11.56 10.11 -4.27
N ILE A 54 -11.98 11.37 -4.08
CA ILE A 54 -13.29 11.72 -3.51
C ILE A 54 -14.40 11.17 -4.41
N LYS A 55 -14.32 11.37 -5.74
CA LYS A 55 -15.33 10.86 -6.68
C LYS A 55 -15.46 9.34 -6.65
N ARG A 56 -14.35 8.60 -6.51
CA ARG A 56 -14.34 7.13 -6.40
C ARG A 56 -14.87 6.65 -5.05
N THR A 57 -14.51 7.34 -3.97
CA THR A 57 -14.95 7.01 -2.61
C THR A 57 -16.43 7.31 -2.44
N TRP A 58 -16.91 8.42 -3.01
CA TRP A 58 -18.32 8.81 -3.01
C TRP A 58 -19.22 7.75 -3.65
N LYS A 59 -18.80 7.12 -4.75
CA LYS A 59 -19.57 6.01 -5.35
C LYS A 59 -19.73 4.81 -4.40
N LYS A 60 -18.70 4.50 -3.62
CA LYS A 60 -18.72 3.40 -2.64
C LYS A 60 -19.52 3.75 -1.40
N VAL A 61 -19.38 4.98 -0.91
CA VAL A 61 -20.18 5.50 0.21
C VAL A 61 -21.64 5.59 -0.17
N ARG A 62 -21.97 6.05 -1.38
CA ARG A 62 -23.34 6.08 -1.89
C ARG A 62 -23.94 4.67 -1.97
N LEU A 63 -23.19 3.68 -2.47
CA LEU A 63 -23.66 2.30 -2.51
C LEU A 63 -23.83 1.71 -1.10
N GLY A 64 -22.89 1.97 -0.19
CA GLY A 64 -22.98 1.54 1.20
C GLY A 64 -24.14 2.21 1.95
N LEU A 65 -24.39 3.49 1.69
CA LEU A 65 -25.53 4.23 2.23
C LEU A 65 -26.84 3.68 1.66
N LEU A 66 -26.89 3.39 0.37
CA LEU A 66 -28.06 2.81 -0.28
C LEU A 66 -28.34 1.39 0.24
N LEU A 67 -27.30 0.58 0.44
CA LEU A 67 -27.40 -0.73 1.08
C LEU A 67 -27.75 -0.63 2.57
N PHE A 68 -27.31 0.41 3.27
CA PHE A 68 -27.67 0.66 4.67
C PHE A 68 -29.14 1.07 4.81
N LEU A 69 -29.64 1.93 3.91
CA LEU A 69 -31.05 2.25 3.74
C LEU A 69 -31.86 1.01 3.35
N LEU A 70 -31.34 0.15 2.46
CA LEU A 70 -31.96 -1.14 2.11
C LEU A 70 -31.87 -2.17 3.23
N SER A 71 -30.89 -2.07 4.13
CA SER A 71 -30.72 -2.99 5.26
C SER A 71 -31.73 -2.72 6.38
N PHE A 72 -32.44 -1.58 6.34
CA PHE A 72 -33.67 -1.38 7.10
C PHE A 72 -34.83 -2.26 6.57
N LEU A 73 -34.70 -2.87 5.39
CA LEU A 73 -35.57 -3.95 4.90
C LEU A 73 -34.91 -5.33 5.22
N PRO A 74 -35.50 -6.16 6.09
CA PRO A 74 -34.82 -7.28 6.74
C PRO A 74 -34.81 -8.55 5.89
N ILE A 75 -34.08 -8.66 4.77
CA ILE A 75 -34.11 -9.89 3.92
C ILE A 75 -32.76 -10.34 3.32
N VAL A 76 -31.60 -9.68 3.54
CA VAL A 76 -30.35 -10.07 2.82
C VAL A 76 -29.22 -10.47 3.75
N GLY A 77 -29.45 -11.46 4.60
CA GLY A 77 -28.42 -12.07 5.45
C GLY A 77 -28.01 -13.49 5.06
N HIS A 78 -28.86 -14.24 4.35
CA HIS A 78 -28.77 -15.70 4.30
C HIS A 78 -28.21 -16.29 2.99
N LEU A 79 -28.17 -15.52 1.89
CA LEU A 79 -27.92 -16.11 0.55
C LEU A 79 -26.50 -16.01 0.00
N VAL A 80 -25.55 -15.38 0.69
CA VAL A 80 -24.26 -15.00 0.08
C VAL A 80 -23.15 -16.06 0.25
N PHE A 81 -23.33 -17.02 1.15
CA PHE A 81 -22.26 -17.97 1.51
C PHE A 81 -22.10 -19.26 0.68
N PRO A 82 -23.12 -19.83 -0.01
CA PRO A 82 -22.94 -21.17 -0.58
C PRO A 82 -22.46 -21.27 -2.04
N LEU A 83 -22.32 -20.17 -2.81
CA LEU A 83 -22.09 -20.29 -4.28
C LEU A 83 -20.62 -20.21 -4.77
N ALA A 84 -19.63 -19.86 -3.95
CA ALA A 84 -18.27 -19.59 -4.42
C ALA A 84 -17.30 -20.78 -4.21
N GLY A 85 -17.57 -21.91 -4.85
CA GLY A 85 -16.66 -23.06 -4.87
C GLY A 85 -15.58 -22.97 -5.95
N LYS A 86 -14.32 -23.27 -5.59
CA LYS A 86 -13.35 -24.04 -6.40
C LYS A 86 -12.33 -24.68 -5.45
N THR A 87 -12.28 -26.01 -5.46
CA THR A 87 -11.46 -27.04 -4.76
C THR A 87 -10.31 -26.65 -3.79
N GLN A 88 -9.62 -25.51 -3.92
CA GLN A 88 -8.73 -24.98 -2.86
C GLN A 88 -9.51 -24.35 -1.69
N SER A 89 -10.79 -24.02 -1.90
CA SER A 89 -11.69 -23.48 -0.89
C SER A 89 -12.17 -24.51 0.13
N VAL A 90 -11.97 -25.81 -0.10
CA VAL A 90 -12.44 -26.87 0.81
C VAL A 90 -11.53 -26.97 2.04
N ALA A 91 -10.21 -26.99 1.86
CA ALA A 91 -9.26 -27.02 2.98
C ALA A 91 -9.31 -25.71 3.79
N VAL A 92 -9.37 -24.57 3.10
CA VAL A 92 -9.59 -23.26 3.74
C VAL A 92 -10.96 -23.22 4.42
N GLY A 93 -11.99 -23.80 3.79
CA GLY A 93 -13.35 -23.88 4.32
C GLY A 93 -13.46 -24.72 5.58
N ILE A 94 -12.78 -25.86 5.66
CA ILE A 94 -12.73 -26.73 6.85
C ILE A 94 -11.99 -26.02 7.99
N PHE A 95 -10.86 -25.38 7.69
CA PHE A 95 -10.12 -24.60 8.69
C PHE A 95 -10.93 -23.40 9.20
N PHE A 96 -11.67 -22.72 8.31
CA PHE A 96 -12.59 -21.62 8.66
C PHE A 96 -13.90 -22.09 9.28
N PHE A 97 -14.27 -23.37 9.16
CA PHE A 97 -15.46 -23.95 9.79
C PHE A 97 -15.23 -24.21 11.28
N PHE A 98 -14.03 -24.68 11.65
CA PHE A 98 -13.62 -24.83 13.05
C PHE A 98 -13.25 -23.49 13.71
N LEU A 99 -12.89 -22.47 12.92
CA LEU A 99 -12.53 -21.16 13.45
C LEU A 99 -13.81 -20.33 13.66
N PRO A 100 -14.10 -19.87 14.89
CA PRO A 100 -15.33 -19.15 15.14
C PRO A 100 -15.40 -17.88 14.28
N ARG A 101 -16.58 -17.56 13.75
CA ARG A 101 -16.80 -16.49 12.76
C ARG A 101 -16.14 -15.16 13.14
N TRP A 102 -16.09 -14.84 14.44
CA TRP A 102 -15.42 -13.64 14.94
C TRP A 102 -13.89 -13.67 14.77
N ALA A 103 -13.23 -14.81 14.96
CA ALA A 103 -11.79 -14.99 14.79
C ALA A 103 -11.41 -14.93 13.30
N THR A 104 -12.18 -15.65 12.47
CA THR A 104 -12.18 -15.57 11.01
C THR A 104 -12.24 -14.12 10.50
N MET A 105 -13.22 -13.35 10.98
CA MET A 105 -13.37 -11.95 10.57
C MET A 105 -12.24 -11.06 11.08
N LYS A 106 -11.74 -11.29 12.30
CA LYS A 106 -10.56 -10.58 12.83
C LYS A 106 -9.32 -10.89 12.00
N LEU A 107 -9.10 -12.14 11.60
CA LEU A 107 -7.96 -12.59 10.80
C LEU A 107 -8.02 -12.02 9.38
N ILE A 108 -9.16 -12.11 8.69
CA ILE A 108 -9.32 -11.54 7.35
C ILE A 108 -9.10 -10.02 7.38
N ARG A 109 -9.69 -9.31 8.36
CA ARG A 109 -9.48 -7.87 8.54
C ARG A 109 -8.02 -7.55 8.81
N ALA A 110 -7.33 -8.37 9.62
CA ALA A 110 -5.90 -8.21 9.85
C ALA A 110 -5.08 -8.45 8.58
N LEU A 111 -5.34 -9.52 7.83
CA LEU A 111 -4.65 -9.84 6.56
C LEU A 111 -4.82 -8.74 5.51
N ILE A 112 -6.03 -8.21 5.37
CA ILE A 112 -6.30 -7.08 4.47
C ILE A 112 -5.61 -5.82 4.98
N GLY A 113 -5.64 -5.57 6.30
CA GLY A 113 -4.97 -4.45 6.94
C GLY A 113 -3.46 -4.46 6.73
N MET A 114 -2.82 -5.61 6.96
CA MET A 114 -1.39 -5.86 6.71
C MET A 114 -1.01 -5.53 5.27
N ARG A 115 -1.74 -6.08 4.29
CA ARG A 115 -1.48 -5.81 2.87
C ARG A 115 -1.70 -4.35 2.48
N SER A 116 -2.69 -3.69 3.06
CA SER A 116 -2.94 -2.27 2.81
C SER A 116 -1.81 -1.42 3.38
N LEU A 117 -1.38 -1.71 4.62
CA LEU A 117 -0.34 -0.97 5.32
C LEU A 117 0.98 -1.03 4.56
N THR A 118 1.46 -2.21 4.18
CA THR A 118 2.73 -2.33 3.43
C THR A 118 2.69 -1.61 2.09
N ARG A 119 1.53 -1.56 1.42
CA ARG A 119 1.39 -0.78 0.18
C ARG A 119 1.47 0.72 0.43
N GLU A 120 0.94 1.20 1.55
CA GLU A 120 1.04 2.60 1.93
C GLU A 120 2.48 2.97 2.29
N LEU A 121 3.16 2.14 3.09
CA LEU A 121 4.54 2.39 3.53
C LEU A 121 5.55 2.45 2.36
N LEU A 122 5.33 1.65 1.31
CA LEU A 122 6.20 1.60 0.12
C LEU A 122 5.73 2.54 -1.01
N GLU A 123 4.62 3.24 -0.83
CA GLU A 123 4.12 4.15 -1.88
C GLU A 123 5.13 5.27 -2.24
N PRO A 124 5.87 5.88 -1.30
CA PRO A 124 6.89 6.89 -1.62
C PRO A 124 7.91 6.40 -2.65
N TYR A 125 8.39 5.16 -2.46
CA TYR A 125 9.30 4.51 -3.41
C TYR A 125 8.63 4.29 -4.77
N PHE A 126 7.41 3.75 -4.82
CA PHE A 126 6.76 3.46 -6.10
C PHE A 126 6.40 4.71 -6.91
N VAL A 127 6.07 5.81 -6.22
CA VAL A 127 5.79 7.10 -6.86
C VAL A 127 7.07 7.65 -7.50
N ARG A 128 8.20 7.61 -6.79
CA ARG A 128 9.52 8.04 -7.29
C ARG A 128 10.02 7.17 -8.45
N MET A 129 9.77 5.86 -8.38
CA MET A 129 10.07 4.91 -9.45
C MET A 129 9.10 4.96 -10.65
N ARG A 130 8.04 5.79 -10.59
CA ARG A 130 6.98 5.90 -11.61
C ARG A 130 6.40 4.55 -12.05
N MET A 131 6.27 3.61 -11.10
CA MET A 131 5.81 2.24 -11.43
C MET A 131 4.31 2.20 -11.76
N SER A 132 3.96 1.54 -12.86
CA SER A 132 2.58 1.25 -13.23
C SER A 132 1.92 0.25 -12.27
N HIS A 133 0.59 0.22 -12.20
CA HIS A 133 -0.15 -0.74 -11.37
C HIS A 133 0.20 -2.21 -11.65
N LYS A 134 0.49 -2.55 -12.91
CA LYS A 134 0.92 -3.90 -13.31
C LYS A 134 2.32 -4.22 -12.76
N GLU A 135 3.24 -3.27 -12.87
CA GLU A 135 4.61 -3.40 -12.37
C GLU A 135 4.63 -3.51 -10.84
N LYS A 136 3.90 -2.64 -10.13
CA LYS A 136 3.75 -2.73 -8.66
C LYS A 136 3.27 -4.13 -8.26
N ARG A 137 2.23 -4.65 -8.91
CA ARG A 137 1.70 -6.01 -8.59
C ARG A 137 2.75 -7.10 -8.81
N ARG A 138 3.55 -7.02 -9.87
CA ARG A 138 4.63 -7.98 -10.15
C ARG A 138 5.75 -7.87 -9.11
N TRP A 139 6.15 -6.64 -8.75
CA TRP A 139 7.14 -6.38 -7.71
C TRP A 139 6.73 -6.99 -6.36
N PHE A 140 5.48 -6.76 -5.93
CA PHE A 140 4.92 -7.37 -4.72
C PHE A 140 4.85 -8.90 -4.82
N SER A 141 4.54 -9.44 -6.01
CA SER A 141 4.40 -10.88 -6.17
C SER A 141 5.72 -11.63 -6.08
N GLY A 142 6.84 -11.00 -6.44
CA GLY A 142 8.17 -11.59 -6.35
C GLY A 142 8.75 -11.62 -4.93
N ARG A 143 8.14 -10.92 -3.97
CA ARG A 143 8.70 -10.69 -2.63
C ARG A 143 7.67 -10.95 -1.52
N LYS A 144 6.65 -11.77 -1.78
CA LYS A 144 5.50 -11.94 -0.88
C LYS A 144 5.90 -12.40 0.52
N ASP A 145 6.91 -13.26 0.64
CA ASP A 145 7.25 -13.91 1.91
C ASP A 145 7.87 -12.92 2.90
N ILE A 146 8.89 -12.18 2.46
CA ILE A 146 9.53 -11.14 3.27
C ILE A 146 8.55 -10.01 3.59
N LEU A 147 7.77 -9.59 2.60
CA LEU A 147 6.77 -8.54 2.81
C LEU A 147 5.65 -8.97 3.76
N PHE A 148 5.27 -10.25 3.74
CA PHE A 148 4.26 -10.77 4.66
C PHE A 148 4.76 -10.71 6.10
N GLY A 149 5.99 -11.17 6.37
CA GLY A 149 6.62 -11.09 7.69
C GLY A 149 6.73 -9.66 8.21
N PHE A 150 7.25 -8.75 7.38
CA PHE A 150 7.31 -7.32 7.69
C PHE A 150 5.92 -6.74 8.00
N SER A 151 4.93 -7.05 7.14
CA SER A 151 3.58 -6.52 7.28
C SER A 151 2.89 -6.95 8.58
N ALA A 152 3.18 -8.14 9.08
CA ALA A 152 2.63 -8.64 10.34
C ALA A 152 3.15 -7.86 11.53
N ILE A 153 4.47 -7.67 11.61
CA ILE A 153 5.13 -6.93 12.68
C ILE A 153 4.70 -5.45 12.63
N ALA A 154 4.77 -4.83 11.45
CA ALA A 154 4.37 -3.43 11.24
C ALA A 154 2.88 -3.21 11.59
N TYR A 155 2.00 -4.16 11.24
CA TYR A 155 0.58 -4.05 11.54
C TYR A 155 0.29 -4.17 13.03
N ILE A 156 0.94 -5.08 13.75
CA ILE A 156 0.78 -5.19 15.21
C ILE A 156 1.27 -3.91 15.89
N MET A 157 2.41 -3.37 15.44
CA MET A 157 3.00 -2.14 15.97
C MET A 157 2.08 -0.92 15.76
N VAL A 158 1.60 -0.70 14.54
CA VAL A 158 0.73 0.45 14.21
C VAL A 158 -0.69 0.29 14.80
N LYS A 159 -1.18 -0.93 14.95
CA LYS A 159 -2.50 -1.20 15.54
C LYS A 159 -2.51 -0.97 17.05
N THR A 160 -1.35 -1.09 17.72
CA THR A 160 -1.26 -0.88 19.17
C THR A 160 -1.34 0.62 19.45
N PRO A 161 -2.39 1.10 20.14
CA PRO A 161 -2.67 2.54 20.27
C PRO A 161 -1.59 3.29 21.05
N ILE A 162 -0.80 2.60 21.87
CA ILE A 162 0.35 3.16 22.61
C ILE A 162 1.36 3.80 21.65
N PHE A 163 1.52 3.22 20.45
CA PHE A 163 2.50 3.68 19.48
C PHE A 163 1.93 4.64 18.43
N GLY A 164 0.61 4.85 18.35
CA GLY A 164 -0.05 5.87 17.52
C GLY A 164 0.72 6.35 16.27
N ILE A 165 1.02 7.65 16.22
CA ILE A 165 1.73 8.31 15.10
C ILE A 165 3.22 7.90 15.05
N ILE A 166 3.86 7.72 16.20
CA ILE A 166 5.29 7.39 16.30
C ILE A 166 5.59 6.02 15.69
N GLY A 167 4.76 5.03 15.97
CA GLY A 167 4.83 3.68 15.42
C GLY A 167 4.65 3.67 13.90
N TYR A 168 3.89 4.61 13.34
CA TYR A 168 3.86 4.80 11.89
C TYR A 168 5.20 5.32 11.35
N GLY A 169 5.83 6.29 12.03
CA GLY A 169 7.16 6.77 11.67
C GLY A 169 8.23 5.68 11.73
N ILE A 170 8.24 4.87 12.80
CA ILE A 170 9.14 3.71 12.92
C ILE A 170 8.85 2.70 11.82
N ALA A 171 7.58 2.41 11.53
CA ALA A 171 7.23 1.48 10.47
C ALA A 171 7.66 2.00 9.08
N GLN A 172 7.62 3.32 8.86
CA GLN A 172 8.10 3.98 7.64
C GLN A 172 9.62 3.91 7.50
N ALA A 173 10.37 4.11 8.59
CA ALA A 173 11.83 3.93 8.58
C ALA A 173 12.21 2.45 8.36
N ALA A 174 11.50 1.53 9.02
CA ALA A 174 11.70 0.10 8.86
C ALA A 174 11.33 -0.40 7.45
N SER A 175 10.36 0.21 6.77
CA SER A 175 10.07 -0.12 5.36
C SER A 175 11.17 0.36 4.42
N ALA A 176 11.83 1.48 4.71
CA ALA A 176 13.00 1.94 3.97
C ALA A 176 14.15 0.93 4.08
N TYR A 177 14.44 0.46 5.30
CA TYR A 177 15.42 -0.62 5.51
C TYR A 177 15.01 -1.92 4.82
N MET A 178 13.76 -2.36 4.96
CA MET A 178 13.27 -3.56 4.29
C MET A 178 13.41 -3.45 2.77
N LEU A 179 13.18 -2.26 2.21
CA LEU A 179 13.33 -2.03 0.78
C LEU A 179 14.77 -2.28 0.31
N THR A 180 15.77 -1.76 1.02
CA THR A 180 17.19 -1.94 0.64
C THR A 180 17.66 -3.39 0.79
N VAL A 181 17.04 -4.17 1.67
CA VAL A 181 17.30 -5.61 1.81
C VAL A 181 16.67 -6.42 0.68
N VAL A 182 15.54 -5.97 0.14
CA VAL A 182 14.69 -6.76 -0.75
C VAL A 182 14.82 -6.37 -2.23
N THR A 183 15.39 -5.19 -2.51
CA THR A 183 15.54 -4.66 -3.86
C THR A 183 16.85 -3.93 -3.98
N ASP A 184 17.65 -4.25 -4.98
CA ASP A 184 18.86 -3.51 -5.34
C ASP A 184 18.55 -2.05 -5.71
N PRO A 185 19.51 -1.14 -5.56
CA PRO A 185 19.27 0.26 -5.89
C PRO A 185 18.98 0.38 -7.39
N PRO A 186 17.97 1.17 -7.78
CA PRO A 186 17.69 1.38 -9.20
C PRO A 186 18.89 2.04 -9.87
N THR A 187 19.16 1.68 -11.12
CA THR A 187 20.23 2.36 -11.88
C THR A 187 19.71 3.70 -12.40
N LYS A 188 20.56 4.73 -12.49
CA LYS A 188 20.18 6.05 -13.02
C LYS A 188 19.57 5.96 -14.42
N GLU A 189 20.11 5.09 -15.27
CA GLU A 189 19.61 4.80 -16.62
C GLU A 189 18.18 4.25 -16.63
N GLU A 190 17.84 3.37 -15.68
CA GLU A 190 16.48 2.82 -15.57
C GLU A 190 15.46 3.91 -15.22
N LEU A 191 15.85 4.87 -14.39
CA LEU A 191 15.02 6.00 -14.00
C LEU A 191 14.83 6.99 -15.16
N GLU A 192 15.89 7.27 -15.93
CA GLU A 192 15.81 8.14 -17.11
C GLU A 192 14.95 7.52 -18.23
N ASN A 193 15.10 6.22 -18.48
CA ASN A 193 14.29 5.48 -19.46
C ASN A 193 12.81 5.42 -19.04
N LYS A 194 12.51 5.28 -17.73
CA LYS A 194 11.13 5.37 -17.23
C LYS A 194 10.56 6.79 -17.26
N SER A 195 11.42 7.81 -17.11
CA SER A 195 11.01 9.20 -17.18
C SER A 195 10.60 9.59 -18.61
N SER A 196 11.35 9.15 -19.61
CA SER A 196 11.09 9.38 -21.04
C SER A 196 9.89 8.59 -21.57
N ARG A 197 9.63 7.37 -21.07
CA ARG A 197 8.44 6.57 -21.45
C ARG A 197 7.12 7.04 -20.87
N SER A 198 7.15 7.91 -19.87
CA SER A 198 5.94 8.38 -19.23
C SER A 198 5.41 9.60 -19.98
N PRO A 199 4.23 9.54 -20.63
CA PRO A 199 3.72 10.66 -21.41
C PRO A 199 3.56 11.88 -20.50
N SER A 200 4.07 13.02 -20.97
CA SER A 200 3.83 14.31 -20.33
C SER A 200 2.32 14.55 -20.24
N PRO A 201 1.79 15.04 -19.10
CA PRO A 201 0.37 15.40 -18.99
C PRO A 201 -0.03 16.54 -19.94
N SER A 202 0.93 17.21 -20.59
CA SER A 202 0.66 18.25 -21.59
C SER A 202 0.05 17.72 -22.88
N ASP A 203 0.22 16.43 -23.21
CA ASP A 203 -0.34 15.83 -24.44
C ASP A 203 -1.79 15.31 -24.28
N LYS A 204 -2.39 15.44 -23.10
CA LYS A 204 -3.80 15.05 -22.88
C LYS A 204 -4.80 16.20 -23.06
N LYS A 205 -4.36 17.34 -23.62
CA LYS A 205 -5.22 18.51 -23.90
C LYS A 205 -5.41 18.82 -25.38
N ALA A 206 -4.83 18.04 -26.28
CA ALA A 206 -5.14 18.08 -27.70
C ALA A 206 -5.64 16.68 -28.06
N ASP A 207 -6.95 16.50 -27.95
CA ASP A 207 -7.82 15.53 -28.65
C ASP A 207 -9.20 15.48 -27.95
#